data_AF-A0A835G6J7-F1
#
_entry.id   AF-A0A835G6J7-F1
#
_cell.length_a   1.000
_cell.length_b   1.000
_cell.length_c   1.000
_cell.angle_alpha   90.00
_cell.angle_beta   90.00
_cell.angle_gamma   90.00
#
_symmetry.space_group_name_H-M   'P 1'
#
loop_
_entity.id
_entity.type
_entity.pdbx_description
1 polymer ?
#
loop_
_entity_poly.entity_id
_entity_poly.type
_entity_poly.pdbx_seq_one_letter_code
_entity_poly.pdbx_strand_id
1 'polypeptide(L)'
;MISGRSVIYHVYLRCLAESQAGQVLSDIGSVYQRTADMTGKSVNTIRKIVQEGEKNNGIFSTPGKHRKGRPRKDLDDFDLCAIRQKVHFFYTVKKQVPTLRNYLPVVREDLGYDGSREHLRKILHSLGFSYKKCKTDRSALIEKPHIAAKQEQYLKIIMDNRNLPEELQKQIIYLDESYIHSSYKLKKCWQSVDVSGVKHNF
;
A
#
# COMPACT_ATOMS: atom_id res chain seq x y z
N MET A 1 17.34 -2.55 20.32
CA MET A 1 16.85 -2.98 21.64
C MET A 1 17.79 -4.04 22.15
N ILE A 2 18.38 -3.86 23.34
CA ILE A 2 19.23 -4.90 23.93
C ILE A 2 18.31 -6.02 24.40
N SER A 3 18.62 -7.25 24.00
CA SER A 3 17.81 -8.43 24.34
C SER A 3 18.02 -8.82 25.80
N GLY A 4 16.95 -9.22 26.50
CA GLY A 4 17.04 -9.74 27.87
C GLY A 4 18.04 -10.90 28.01
N ARG A 5 18.22 -11.70 26.95
CA ARG A 5 19.25 -12.76 26.89
C ARG A 5 20.66 -12.23 27.07
N SER A 6 20.96 -11.05 26.53
CA SER A 6 22.26 -10.41 26.68
C SER A 6 22.50 -9.99 28.13
N VAL A 7 21.50 -9.43 28.81
CA VAL A 7 21.60 -9.05 30.23
C VAL A 7 21.85 -10.29 31.11
N ILE A 8 21.08 -11.36 30.91
CA ILE A 8 21.24 -12.62 31.64
C ILE A 8 22.67 -13.18 31.46
N TYR A 9 23.20 -13.14 30.24
CA TYR A 9 24.54 -13.63 29.95
C TYR A 9 25.64 -12.82 30.65
N HIS A 10 25.53 -11.48 30.71
CA HIS A 10 26.50 -10.65 31.45
C HIS A 10 26.46 -10.94 32.96
N VAL A 11 25.26 -11.14 33.52
CA VAL A 11 25.10 -11.48 34.93
C VAL A 11 25.79 -12.82 35.22
N TYR A 12 25.57 -13.82 34.36
CA TYR A 12 26.25 -15.11 34.46
C TYR A 12 27.77 -14.98 34.42
N LEU A 13 28.33 -14.22 33.46
CA LEU A 13 29.77 -14.01 33.36
C LEU A 13 30.36 -13.38 34.63
N ARG A 14 29.65 -12.40 35.23
CA ARG A 14 30.10 -11.76 36.46
C ARG A 14 30.09 -12.74 37.64
N CYS A 15 29.02 -13.52 37.80
CA CYS A 15 28.94 -14.54 38.84
C CYS A 15 29.98 -15.65 38.67
N LEU A 16 30.29 -16.05 37.43
CA LEU A 16 31.33 -17.01 37.13
C LEU A 16 32.72 -16.49 37.54
N ALA A 17 33.00 -15.22 37.25
CA ALA A 17 34.26 -14.57 37.65
C ALA A 17 34.40 -14.47 39.18
N GLU A 18 33.31 -14.14 39.89
CA GLU A 18 33.29 -14.12 41.37
C GLU A 18 33.52 -15.52 41.97
N SER A 19 32.91 -16.56 41.37
CA SER A 19 33.12 -17.96 41.78
C SER A 19 34.57 -18.41 41.61
N GLN A 20 35.19 -18.08 40.47
CA GLN A 20 36.59 -18.41 40.20
C GLN A 20 37.57 -17.64 41.10
N ALA A 21 37.25 -16.39 41.44
CA ALA A 21 38.08 -15.56 42.31
C ALA A 21 37.89 -15.90 43.80
N GLY A 22 36.84 -16.63 44.17
CA GLY A 22 36.49 -16.94 45.57
C GLY A 22 36.08 -15.70 46.39
N GLN A 23 35.82 -14.57 45.74
CA GLN A 23 35.46 -13.30 46.38
C GLN A 23 34.55 -12.45 45.49
N VAL A 24 33.81 -11.54 46.12
CA VAL A 24 32.96 -10.58 45.41
C VAL A 24 33.85 -9.49 44.80
N LEU A 25 33.69 -9.23 43.49
CA LEU A 25 34.57 -8.33 42.73
C LEU A 25 34.15 -6.84 42.80
N SER A 26 32.95 -6.55 43.30
CA SER A 26 32.46 -5.20 43.55
C SER A 26 32.07 -5.06 45.02
N ASP A 27 32.28 -3.87 45.59
CA ASP A 27 31.83 -3.56 46.95
C ASP A 27 30.33 -3.84 47.13
N ILE A 28 29.98 -4.50 48.23
CA ILE A 28 28.61 -4.86 48.60
C ILE A 28 27.79 -3.61 48.91
N GLY A 29 28.42 -2.56 49.48
CA GLY A 29 27.77 -1.29 49.77
C GLY A 29 27.35 -0.52 48.50
N SER A 30 28.07 -0.71 47.40
CA SER A 30 27.84 -0.02 46.13
C SER A 30 26.87 -0.78 45.19
N VAL A 31 25.60 -0.86 45.59
CA VAL A 31 24.53 -1.60 44.87
C VAL A 31 24.42 -1.20 43.39
N TYR A 32 24.52 0.10 43.10
CA TYR A 32 24.41 0.61 41.73
C TYR A 32 25.61 0.22 40.85
N GLN A 33 26.83 0.27 41.38
CA GLN A 33 28.03 -0.11 40.65
C GLN A 33 28.03 -1.61 40.39
N ARG A 34 27.69 -2.40 41.42
CA ARG A 34 27.59 -3.85 41.30
C ARG A 34 26.56 -4.28 40.25
N THR A 35 25.39 -3.64 40.24
CA THR A 35 24.35 -3.91 39.24
C THR A 35 24.79 -3.49 37.82
N ALA A 36 25.54 -2.40 37.68
CA ALA A 36 26.13 -1.97 36.42
C ALA A 36 27.14 -3.00 35.89
N ASP A 37 28.03 -3.48 36.75
CA ASP A 37 29.04 -4.49 36.42
C ASP A 37 28.40 -5.82 36.02
N MET A 38 27.34 -6.25 36.73
CA MET A 38 26.62 -7.48 36.45
C MET A 38 25.79 -7.41 35.15
N THR A 39 25.13 -6.28 34.88
CA THR A 39 24.22 -6.16 33.72
C THR A 39 24.91 -5.64 32.46
N GLY A 40 26.16 -5.18 32.57
CA GLY A 40 26.89 -4.53 31.48
C GLY A 40 26.20 -3.24 31.04
N LYS A 41 25.71 -2.44 31.99
CA LYS A 41 25.01 -1.16 31.75
C LYS A 41 25.68 -0.05 32.54
N SER A 42 25.50 1.19 32.10
CA SER A 42 26.01 2.34 32.87
C SER A 42 25.25 2.50 34.18
N VAL A 43 25.92 2.97 35.23
CA VAL A 43 25.31 3.32 36.52
C VAL A 43 24.14 4.28 36.34
N ASN A 44 24.24 5.25 35.42
CA ASN A 44 23.15 6.18 35.10
C ASN A 44 21.92 5.48 34.53
N THR A 45 22.10 4.45 33.70
CA THR A 45 21.00 3.63 33.19
C THR A 45 20.33 2.87 34.34
N ILE A 46 21.11 2.27 35.24
CA ILE A 46 20.57 1.56 36.40
C ILE A 46 19.78 2.51 37.30
N ARG A 47 20.32 3.69 37.62
CA ARG A 47 19.60 4.71 38.42
C ARG A 47 18.25 5.09 37.82
N LYS A 48 18.20 5.30 36.49
CA LYS A 48 16.94 5.59 35.79
C LYS A 48 15.93 4.43 35.88
N ILE A 49 16.40 3.20 35.70
CA ILE A 49 15.55 1.99 35.81
C ILE A 49 15.03 1.80 37.23
N VAL A 50 15.88 2.01 38.26
CA VAL A 50 15.48 1.92 39.67
C VAL A 50 14.42 2.97 39.98
N GLN A 51 14.65 4.23 39.61
CA GLN A 51 13.66 5.29 39.80
C GLN A 51 12.34 5.04 39.06
N GLU A 52 12.39 4.46 37.86
CA GLU A 52 11.19 4.05 37.12
C GLU A 52 10.45 2.91 37.83
N GLY A 53 11.20 1.92 38.33
CA GLY A 53 10.66 0.79 39.10
C GLY A 53 10.02 1.23 40.42
N GLU A 54 10.66 2.14 41.17
CA GLU A 54 10.11 2.72 42.40
C GLU A 54 8.81 3.47 42.15
N LYS A 55 8.74 4.25 41.05
CA LYS A 55 7.54 5.01 40.68
C LYS A 55 6.40 4.12 40.19
N ASN A 56 6.72 3.00 39.54
CA ASN A 56 5.75 2.12 38.89
C ASN A 56 5.53 0.80 39.65
N ASN A 57 5.97 0.69 40.92
CA ASN A 57 5.91 -0.54 41.73
C ASN A 57 6.47 -1.78 41.01
N GLY A 58 7.59 -1.61 40.29
CA GLY A 58 8.26 -2.68 39.55
C GLY A 58 7.60 -3.05 38.21
N ILE A 59 6.54 -2.36 37.79
CA ILE A 59 5.87 -2.60 36.51
C ILE A 59 6.51 -1.75 35.41
N PHE A 60 7.29 -2.39 34.55
CA PHE A 60 7.95 -1.72 33.41
C PHE A 60 7.11 -1.80 32.14
N SER A 61 6.86 -0.65 31.49
CA SER A 61 6.22 -0.61 30.18
C SER A 61 7.25 -0.79 29.07
N THR A 62 6.88 -1.48 28.00
CA THR A 62 7.78 -1.67 26.86
C THR A 62 8.17 -0.29 26.26
N PRO A 63 9.47 -0.01 25.99
CA PRO A 63 9.97 1.31 25.57
C PRO A 63 9.38 1.93 24.28
N GLY A 64 8.43 1.24 23.63
CA GLY A 64 7.74 1.67 22.42
C GLY A 64 6.25 1.99 22.59
N LYS A 65 5.61 1.59 23.69
CA LYS A 65 4.14 1.58 23.80
C LYS A 65 3.50 2.97 23.73
N HIS A 66 4.18 4.00 24.22
CA HIS A 66 3.70 5.38 24.24
C HIS A 66 4.52 6.33 23.37
N ARG A 67 5.30 5.82 22.40
CA ARG A 67 6.00 6.70 21.47
C ARG A 67 4.95 7.42 20.63
N LYS A 68 4.85 8.74 20.80
CA LYS A 68 4.03 9.58 19.94
C LYS A 68 4.47 9.33 18.49
N GLY A 69 3.53 8.90 17.66
CA GLY A 69 3.77 8.76 16.23
C GLY A 69 4.12 10.11 15.60
N ARG A 70 4.59 10.09 14.35
CA ARG A 70 4.75 11.34 13.58
C ARG A 70 3.40 12.06 13.53
N PRO A 71 3.34 13.40 13.74
CA PRO A 71 2.11 14.15 13.58
C PRO A 71 1.50 13.85 12.20
N ARG A 72 0.20 13.56 12.18
CA ARG A 72 -0.56 13.42 10.94
C ARG A 72 -0.90 14.82 10.45
N LYS A 73 -0.82 15.02 9.14
CA LYS A 73 -1.40 16.21 8.54
C LYS A 73 -2.88 15.93 8.42
N ASP A 74 -3.66 16.62 9.23
CA ASP A 74 -5.12 16.56 9.12
C ASP A 74 -5.52 17.50 7.99
N LEU A 75 -6.23 16.95 7.01
CA LEU A 75 -6.90 17.72 5.97
C LEU A 75 -8.35 17.86 6.38
N ASP A 76 -8.94 19.03 6.12
CA ASP A 76 -10.37 19.22 6.35
C ASP A 76 -11.20 18.54 5.26
N ASP A 77 -12.52 18.52 5.45
CA ASP A 77 -13.43 17.87 4.50
C ASP A 77 -13.47 18.60 3.14
N PHE A 78 -13.15 19.91 3.13
CA PHE A 78 -13.07 20.72 1.93
C PHE A 78 -11.86 20.34 1.06
N ASP A 79 -10.68 20.21 1.66
CA ASP A 79 -9.44 19.74 1.04
C ASP A 79 -9.61 18.34 0.47
N LEU A 80 -10.23 17.45 1.25
CA LEU A 80 -10.54 16.08 0.83
C LEU A 80 -11.48 16.06 -0.39
N CYS A 81 -12.49 16.93 -0.40
CA CYS A 81 -13.41 17.09 -1.52
C CYS A 81 -12.70 17.66 -2.76
N ALA A 82 -11.86 18.68 -2.60
CA ALA A 82 -11.09 19.27 -3.67
C ALA A 82 -10.11 18.27 -4.31
N ILE A 83 -9.41 17.46 -3.49
CA ILE A 83 -8.58 16.35 -3.96
C ILE A 83 -9.43 15.33 -4.72
N ARG A 84 -10.60 14.92 -4.21
CA ARG A 84 -11.49 14.01 -4.96
C ARG A 84 -11.85 14.60 -6.32
N GLN A 85 -12.33 15.84 -6.36
CA GLN A 85 -12.74 16.52 -7.58
C GLN A 85 -11.60 16.63 -8.60
N LYS A 86 -10.37 16.83 -8.13
CA LYS A 86 -9.21 16.90 -9.02
C LYS A 86 -8.90 15.56 -9.68
N VAL A 87 -9.15 14.43 -9.02
CA VAL A 87 -9.09 13.10 -9.67
C VAL A 87 -10.11 13.01 -10.81
N HIS A 88 -11.35 13.49 -10.62
CA HIS A 88 -12.34 13.52 -11.69
C HIS A 88 -11.93 14.43 -12.86
N PHE A 89 -11.33 15.59 -12.56
CA PHE A 89 -10.83 16.53 -13.56
C PHE A 89 -9.77 15.89 -14.48
N PHE A 90 -8.91 15.04 -13.94
CA PHE A 90 -7.92 14.31 -14.75
C PHE A 90 -8.59 13.41 -15.81
N TYR A 91 -9.66 12.72 -15.43
CA TYR A 91 -10.39 11.85 -16.35
C TYR A 91 -11.28 12.61 -17.33
N THR A 92 -11.99 13.64 -16.86
CA THR A 92 -13.00 14.37 -17.66
C THR A 92 -12.38 15.43 -18.57
N VAL A 93 -11.51 16.28 -18.02
CA VAL A 93 -10.97 17.44 -18.73
C VAL A 93 -9.61 17.10 -19.37
N LYS A 94 -8.65 16.60 -18.59
CA LYS A 94 -7.30 16.30 -19.12
C LYS A 94 -7.27 15.05 -19.99
N LYS A 95 -8.27 14.17 -19.90
CA LYS A 95 -8.31 12.85 -20.56
C LYS A 95 -7.04 12.03 -20.31
N GLN A 96 -6.47 12.16 -19.11
CA GLN A 96 -5.24 11.47 -18.69
C GLN A 96 -5.49 10.68 -17.41
N VAL A 97 -4.84 9.52 -17.28
CA VAL A 97 -4.93 8.76 -16.02
C VAL A 97 -4.10 9.47 -14.94
N PRO A 98 -4.72 9.82 -13.80
CA PRO A 98 -3.97 10.33 -12.67
C PRO A 98 -3.07 9.21 -12.14
N THR A 99 -1.81 9.53 -11.97
CA THR A 99 -0.80 8.74 -11.28
C THR A 99 -0.27 9.59 -10.15
N LEU A 100 0.25 9.01 -9.08
CA LEU A 100 0.79 9.83 -7.98
C LEU A 100 1.91 10.79 -8.44
N ARG A 101 2.58 10.50 -9.56
CA ARG A 101 3.67 11.33 -10.12
C ARG A 101 3.16 12.58 -10.84
N ASN A 102 2.13 12.46 -11.68
CA ASN A 102 1.55 13.62 -12.39
C ASN A 102 0.45 14.31 -11.58
N TYR A 103 -0.17 13.61 -10.62
CA TYR A 103 -1.25 14.14 -9.80
C TYR A 103 -0.73 15.03 -8.67
N LEU A 104 0.35 14.61 -7.99
CA LEU A 104 0.95 15.38 -6.91
C LEU A 104 1.27 16.84 -7.29
N PRO A 105 2.02 17.15 -8.38
CA PRO A 105 2.36 18.54 -8.70
C PRO A 105 1.12 19.40 -8.93
N VAL A 106 0.09 18.87 -9.61
CA VAL A 106 -1.17 19.59 -9.86
C VAL A 106 -1.91 19.90 -8.56
N VAL A 107 -1.95 18.94 -7.63
CA VAL A 107 -2.57 19.15 -6.32
C VAL A 107 -1.78 20.15 -5.46
N ARG A 108 -0.46 20.20 -5.59
CA ARG A 108 0.35 21.21 -4.89
C ARG A 108 0.11 22.62 -5.41
N GLU A 109 0.07 22.76 -6.74
CA GLU A 109 -0.09 24.05 -7.40
C GLU A 109 -1.50 24.61 -7.21
N ASP A 110 -2.53 23.78 -7.45
CA ASP A 110 -3.90 24.26 -7.45
C ASP A 110 -4.53 24.35 -6.05
N LEU A 111 -4.10 23.50 -5.11
CA LEU A 111 -4.70 23.41 -3.77
C LEU A 111 -3.72 23.79 -2.65
N GLY A 112 -2.50 24.25 -2.97
CA GLY A 112 -1.48 24.55 -1.95
C GLY A 112 -1.03 23.33 -1.14
N TYR A 113 -1.27 22.11 -1.63
CA TYR A 113 -1.02 20.89 -0.87
C TYR A 113 0.48 20.65 -0.64
N ASP A 114 0.89 20.60 0.62
CA ASP A 114 2.29 20.45 1.03
C ASP A 114 2.66 19.02 1.48
N GLY A 115 1.75 18.06 1.28
CA GLY A 115 1.93 16.67 1.70
C GLY A 115 2.88 15.87 0.79
N SER A 116 3.32 14.72 1.30
CA SER A 116 4.19 13.80 0.54
C SER A 116 3.38 12.93 -0.43
N ARG A 117 4.08 12.30 -1.38
CA ARG A 117 3.48 11.33 -2.32
C ARG A 117 2.76 10.19 -1.60
N GLU A 118 3.33 9.70 -0.51
CA GLU A 118 2.75 8.61 0.27
C GLU A 118 1.56 9.08 1.10
N HIS A 119 1.59 10.32 1.57
CA HIS A 119 0.43 10.92 2.23
C HIS A 119 -0.75 11.03 1.25
N LEU A 120 -0.50 11.51 0.03
CA LEU A 120 -1.53 11.61 -1.02
C LEU A 120 -2.11 10.23 -1.39
N ARG A 121 -1.26 9.20 -1.44
CA ARG A 121 -1.71 7.82 -1.64
C ARG A 121 -2.68 7.37 -0.55
N LYS A 122 -2.35 7.63 0.72
CA LYS A 122 -3.19 7.28 1.87
C LYS A 122 -4.52 8.02 1.84
N ILE A 123 -4.51 9.31 1.48
CA ILE A 123 -5.71 10.13 1.30
C ILE A 123 -6.62 9.55 0.21
N LEU A 124 -6.05 9.17 -0.95
CA LEU A 124 -6.84 8.54 -2.01
C LEU A 124 -7.50 7.24 -1.53
N HIS A 125 -6.79 6.43 -0.73
CA HIS A 125 -7.38 5.24 -0.13
C HIS A 125 -8.48 5.56 0.90
N SER A 126 -8.32 6.57 1.75
CA SER A 126 -9.37 6.97 2.70
C SER A 126 -10.60 7.56 2.00
N LEU A 127 -10.42 8.18 0.83
CA LEU A 127 -11.51 8.64 -0.04
C LEU A 127 -12.24 7.50 -0.78
N GLY A 128 -11.77 6.25 -0.65
CA GLY A 128 -12.36 5.07 -1.32
C GLY A 128 -11.78 4.79 -2.71
N PHE A 129 -10.73 5.49 -3.13
CA PHE A 129 -10.04 5.17 -4.37
C PHE A 129 -9.08 3.98 -4.20
N SER A 130 -8.99 3.20 -5.27
CA SER A 130 -8.09 2.06 -5.36
C SER A 130 -7.45 2.00 -6.74
N TYR A 131 -6.14 1.75 -6.79
CA TYR A 131 -5.41 1.64 -8.05
C TYR A 131 -5.54 0.22 -8.60
N LYS A 132 -6.49 0.01 -9.51
CA LYS A 132 -6.93 -1.31 -10.01
C LYS A 132 -6.73 -1.43 -11.51
N LYS A 133 -6.82 -2.66 -12.03
CA LYS A 133 -6.81 -2.91 -13.47
C LYS A 133 -8.01 -2.24 -14.13
N CYS A 134 -7.78 -1.62 -15.29
CA CYS A 134 -8.84 -1.08 -16.14
C CYS A 134 -9.80 -2.21 -16.54
N LYS A 135 -11.12 -1.97 -16.48
CA LYS A 135 -12.11 -2.96 -16.94
C LYS A 135 -12.11 -3.01 -18.47
N THR A 136 -12.32 -4.21 -19.03
CA THR A 136 -12.46 -4.40 -20.49
C THR A 136 -13.91 -4.21 -20.90
N ASP A 137 -14.17 -3.49 -21.99
CA ASP A 137 -15.54 -3.30 -22.51
C ASP A 137 -16.15 -4.59 -23.10
N ARG A 138 -15.34 -5.63 -23.34
CA ARG A 138 -15.79 -6.93 -23.88
C ARG A 138 -16.58 -7.81 -22.90
N SER A 139 -16.74 -7.41 -21.63
CA SER A 139 -17.40 -8.28 -20.64
C SER A 139 -18.92 -8.21 -20.63
N ALA A 140 -19.53 -7.23 -21.30
CA ALA A 140 -20.98 -7.08 -21.34
C ALA A 140 -21.48 -7.05 -22.79
N LEU A 141 -21.89 -8.21 -23.30
CA LEU A 141 -22.72 -8.29 -24.51
C LEU A 141 -24.12 -7.73 -24.18
N ILE A 142 -24.27 -6.41 -24.26
CA ILE A 142 -25.59 -5.81 -24.37
C ILE A 142 -25.89 -5.73 -25.87
N GLU A 143 -26.24 -6.86 -26.46
CA GLU A 143 -26.63 -6.89 -27.86
C GLU A 143 -28.02 -6.28 -28.00
N LYS A 144 -28.15 -5.34 -28.95
CA LYS A 144 -29.47 -4.86 -29.34
C LYS A 144 -30.17 -6.01 -30.11
N PRO A 145 -31.49 -6.22 -29.96
CA PRO A 145 -32.19 -7.34 -30.60
C PRO A 145 -31.96 -7.44 -32.13
N HIS A 146 -31.90 -6.31 -32.83
CA HIS A 146 -31.64 -6.29 -34.27
C HIS A 146 -30.19 -6.66 -34.64
N ILE A 147 -29.23 -6.48 -33.75
CA ILE A 147 -27.84 -6.91 -33.94
C ILE A 147 -27.77 -8.43 -33.79
N ALA A 148 -28.43 -8.98 -32.76
CA ALA A 148 -28.54 -10.43 -32.56
C ALA A 148 -29.20 -11.14 -33.77
N ALA A 149 -30.29 -10.58 -34.31
CA ALA A 149 -30.94 -11.12 -35.51
C ALA A 149 -30.02 -11.13 -36.75
N LYS A 150 -29.18 -10.09 -36.93
CA LYS A 150 -28.19 -10.05 -38.02
C LYS A 150 -27.09 -11.09 -37.83
N GLN A 151 -26.64 -11.31 -36.59
CA GLN A 151 -25.68 -12.37 -36.29
C GLN A 151 -26.28 -13.75 -36.58
N GLU A 152 -27.53 -14.00 -36.19
CA GLU A 152 -28.21 -15.26 -36.48
C GLU A 152 -28.28 -15.54 -37.98
N GLN A 153 -28.66 -14.54 -38.78
CA GLN A 153 -28.69 -14.66 -40.25
C GLN A 153 -27.30 -14.94 -40.82
N TYR A 154 -26.28 -14.21 -40.36
CA TYR A 154 -24.90 -14.42 -40.77
C TYR A 154 -24.41 -15.84 -40.44
N LEU A 155 -24.69 -16.34 -39.23
CA LEU A 155 -24.32 -17.69 -38.80
C LEU A 155 -25.03 -18.78 -39.62
N LYS A 156 -26.31 -18.57 -39.97
CA LYS A 156 -27.03 -19.48 -40.88
C LYS A 156 -26.36 -19.56 -42.24
N ILE A 157 -26.01 -18.41 -42.84
CA ILE A 157 -25.29 -18.37 -44.13
C ILE A 157 -23.95 -19.12 -44.06
N ILE A 158 -23.20 -18.97 -42.95
CA ILE A 158 -21.95 -19.71 -42.75
C ILE A 158 -22.20 -21.21 -42.60
N MET A 159 -23.20 -21.61 -41.82
CA MET A 159 -23.55 -23.02 -41.63
C MET A 159 -23.97 -23.66 -42.95
N ASP A 160 -24.83 -23.00 -43.71
CA ASP A 160 -25.30 -23.50 -45.00
C ASP A 160 -24.12 -23.69 -45.96
N ASN A 161 -23.20 -22.72 -46.05
CA ASN A 161 -22.00 -22.85 -46.87
C ASN A 161 -21.07 -23.99 -46.42
N ARG A 162 -20.99 -24.29 -45.11
CA ARG A 162 -20.21 -25.42 -44.57
C ARG A 162 -20.85 -26.78 -44.80
N ASN A 163 -22.16 -26.83 -45.00
CA ASN A 163 -22.92 -28.06 -45.25
C ASN A 163 -23.01 -28.42 -46.74
N LEU A 164 -22.53 -27.56 -47.64
CA LEU A 164 -22.45 -27.86 -49.07
C LEU A 164 -21.36 -28.90 -49.37
N PRO A 165 -21.49 -29.66 -50.48
CA PRO A 165 -20.40 -30.51 -50.98
C PRO A 165 -19.12 -29.71 -51.20
N GLU A 166 -17.96 -30.34 -51.00
CA GLU A 166 -16.63 -29.70 -51.01
C GLU A 166 -16.34 -28.92 -52.31
N GLU A 167 -16.87 -29.39 -53.45
CA GLU A 167 -16.74 -28.75 -54.77
C GLU A 167 -17.48 -27.40 -54.87
N LEU A 168 -18.53 -27.20 -54.07
CA LEU A 168 -19.38 -26.01 -54.07
C LEU A 168 -19.15 -25.10 -52.86
N GLN A 169 -18.33 -25.55 -51.90
CA GLN A 169 -18.05 -24.83 -50.68
C GLN A 169 -17.22 -23.57 -50.97
N LYS A 170 -17.70 -22.40 -50.54
CA LYS A 170 -16.96 -21.15 -50.69
C LYS A 170 -15.92 -21.00 -49.58
N GLN A 171 -14.70 -20.61 -49.95
CA GLN A 171 -13.66 -20.27 -48.98
C GLN A 171 -14.07 -19.03 -48.17
N ILE A 172 -14.05 -19.15 -46.84
CA ILE A 172 -14.39 -18.04 -45.94
C ILE A 172 -13.09 -17.35 -45.51
N ILE A 173 -12.92 -16.10 -45.91
CA ILE A 173 -11.79 -15.25 -45.52
C ILE A 173 -12.32 -14.19 -44.56
N TYR A 174 -11.72 -14.12 -43.37
CA TYR A 174 -12.04 -13.09 -42.38
C TYR A 174 -11.00 -11.99 -42.45
N LEU A 175 -11.47 -10.76 -42.63
CA LEU A 175 -10.64 -9.55 -42.55
C LEU A 175 -10.96 -8.87 -41.23
N ASP A 176 -9.94 -8.62 -40.41
CA ASP A 176 -10.07 -7.84 -39.18
C ASP A 176 -9.17 -6.60 -39.24
N GLU A 177 -9.72 -5.47 -38.81
CA GLU A 177 -9.00 -4.23 -38.67
C GLU A 177 -8.83 -3.92 -37.18
N SER A 178 -7.64 -4.22 -36.67
CA SER A 178 -7.26 -3.81 -35.32
C SER A 178 -6.68 -2.39 -35.34
N TYR A 179 -7.49 -1.40 -34.97
CA TYR A 179 -7.04 -0.01 -34.84
C TYR A 179 -6.09 0.13 -33.64
N ILE A 180 -4.78 0.22 -33.91
CA ILE A 180 -3.76 0.43 -32.86
C ILE A 180 -3.64 1.93 -32.59
N HIS A 181 -4.38 2.43 -31.61
CA HIS A 181 -4.21 3.80 -31.15
C HIS A 181 -3.14 3.88 -30.05
N SER A 182 -2.13 4.73 -30.27
CA SER A 182 -0.89 4.81 -29.46
C SER A 182 -1.11 5.15 -27.97
N SER A 183 -2.26 5.73 -27.62
CA SER A 183 -2.59 6.14 -26.25
C SER A 183 -3.19 5.05 -25.34
N TYR A 184 -3.47 3.84 -25.85
CA TYR A 184 -4.29 2.83 -25.15
C TYR A 184 -3.50 1.78 -24.33
N LYS A 185 -2.33 2.12 -23.78
CA LYS A 185 -1.47 1.14 -23.06
C LYS A 185 -1.71 1.06 -21.54
N LEU A 186 -2.71 1.75 -21.00
CA LEU A 186 -2.87 1.88 -19.55
C LEU A 186 -3.59 0.68 -18.94
N LYS A 187 -2.81 -0.19 -18.27
CA LYS A 187 -3.30 -1.43 -17.61
C LYS A 187 -4.00 -1.18 -16.28
N LYS A 188 -3.72 -0.06 -15.61
CA LYS A 188 -4.23 0.27 -14.27
C LYS A 188 -4.56 1.76 -14.16
N CYS A 189 -5.55 2.08 -13.33
CA CYS A 189 -5.99 3.44 -13.05
C CYS A 189 -6.65 3.52 -11.66
N TRP A 190 -6.80 4.74 -11.12
CA TRP A 190 -7.53 4.95 -9.86
C TRP A 190 -9.04 4.85 -10.09
N GLN A 191 -9.69 4.01 -9.31
CA GLN A 191 -11.12 3.73 -9.41
C GLN A 191 -11.77 3.83 -8.02
N SER A 192 -12.98 4.38 -7.96
CA SER A 192 -13.86 4.38 -6.79
C SER A 192 -15.26 3.91 -7.21
N VAL A 193 -16.20 3.86 -6.28
CA VAL A 193 -17.61 3.52 -6.59
C VAL A 193 -18.20 4.50 -7.61
N ASP A 194 -17.91 5.80 -7.43
CA ASP A 194 -18.45 6.87 -8.26
C ASP A 194 -17.60 7.17 -9.51
N VAL A 195 -16.36 6.66 -9.55
CA VAL A 195 -15.41 6.91 -10.64
C VAL A 195 -15.05 5.62 -11.35
N SER A 196 -15.74 5.42 -12.46
CA SER A 196 -15.34 4.46 -13.48
C SER A 196 -13.99 4.88 -14.07
N GLY A 197 -12.95 4.08 -13.83
CA GLY A 197 -11.64 4.32 -14.43
C GLY A 197 -11.64 4.11 -15.95
N VAL A 198 -10.51 4.41 -16.59
CA VAL A 198 -10.34 4.19 -18.03
C VAL A 198 -10.63 2.74 -18.38
N LYS A 199 -11.38 2.53 -19.46
CA LYS A 199 -11.71 1.21 -19.99
C LYS A 199 -10.64 0.76 -20.98
N HIS A 200 -10.30 -0.51 -20.91
CA HIS A 200 -9.29 -1.11 -21.78
C HIS A 200 -9.98 -1.79 -22.96
N ASN A 201 -9.67 -1.37 -24.19
CA ASN A 201 -10.16 -2.03 -25.39
C ASN A 201 -9.10 -3.01 -25.87
N PHE A 202 -9.19 -4.27 -25.42
CA PHE A 202 -8.44 -5.40 -25.97
C PHE A 202 -9.24 -6.67 -25.90
#